data_AF-A0A382T7K1-F1
#
_entry.id   AF-A0A382T7K1-F1
#
_cell.length_a   1.000
_cell.length_b   1.000
_cell.length_c   1.000
_cell.angle_alpha   90.00
_cell.angle_beta   90.00
_cell.angle_gamma   90.00
#
_symmetry.space_group_name_H-M   'P 1'
#
loop_
_entity.id
_entity.type
_entity.pdbx_description
1 polymer ?
#
loop_
_entity_poly.entity_id
_entity_poly.type
_entity_poly.pdbx_seq_one_letter_code
_entity_poly.pdbx_strand_id
1 'polypeptide(L)'
;IVKAIEDDLTLRQAADMVLDDAEESFAQVMESLFGDNPNPDDRRLETKIFDRIEETLVLKRLRKLVEEFENPDPEFYSKWLRETLHGTLAEALLQACINVASPQASTDTVISDFIPSDENGRVWITETTVGGAGVIQAFANTFSEEPRSLFRSLEATLAPSDIELSCSGLRQFVSLACEDEEVKNLISDLRSNNDHKKRIDLLSELYQTLKIKGIDVSFSLKVSINTRFLKPKMDPKWDSFLGYLLTQWDKIEEKLSIAVGLREFSFVAINLPEVRNNLIELLGMDHHSDTYLIKTISALLWPRG
;
A
#
# COMPACT_ATOMS: atom_id res chain seq x y z
N ILE A 1 17.25 -4.66 1.48
CA ILE A 1 16.47 -5.54 0.58
C ILE A 1 17.27 -5.90 -0.67
N VAL A 2 17.69 -4.92 -1.51
CA VAL A 2 18.49 -5.20 -2.72
C VAL A 2 19.72 -6.07 -2.42
N LYS A 3 20.63 -5.63 -1.53
CA LYS A 3 21.78 -6.46 -1.11
C LYS A 3 21.40 -7.86 -0.58
N ALA A 4 20.29 -7.97 0.16
CA ALA A 4 19.83 -9.27 0.70
C ALA A 4 19.38 -10.24 -0.41
N ILE A 5 18.85 -9.72 -1.51
CA ILE A 5 18.42 -10.52 -2.65
C ILE A 5 19.61 -10.88 -3.53
N GLU A 6 20.46 -9.90 -3.85
CA GLU A 6 21.63 -10.06 -4.74
C GLU A 6 22.66 -11.03 -4.17
N ASP A 7 22.99 -10.89 -2.88
CA ASP A 7 24.04 -11.67 -2.22
C ASP A 7 23.51 -12.91 -1.48
N ASP A 8 22.21 -13.19 -1.58
CA ASP A 8 21.52 -14.26 -0.86
C ASP A 8 21.75 -14.23 0.68
N LEU A 9 21.68 -13.03 1.25
CA LEU A 9 21.96 -12.76 2.66
C LEU A 9 20.68 -12.62 3.50
N THR A 10 20.81 -12.77 4.81
CA THR A 10 19.75 -12.37 5.73
C THR A 10 19.59 -10.84 5.74
N LEU A 11 18.42 -10.35 6.19
CA LEU A 11 18.19 -8.90 6.32
C LEU A 11 19.24 -8.24 7.22
N ARG A 12 19.65 -8.89 8.31
CA ARG A 12 20.68 -8.36 9.21
C ARG A 12 22.03 -8.25 8.54
N GLN A 13 22.49 -9.30 7.88
CA GLN A 13 23.78 -9.30 7.18
C GLN A 13 23.82 -8.20 6.12
N ALA A 14 22.77 -8.10 5.30
CA ALA A 14 22.65 -7.05 4.31
C ALA A 14 22.59 -5.65 4.94
N ALA A 15 21.90 -5.49 6.07
CA ALA A 15 21.81 -4.21 6.76
C ALA A 15 23.14 -3.81 7.41
N ASP A 16 23.89 -4.73 8.00
CA ASP A 16 25.24 -4.45 8.53
C ASP A 16 26.16 -3.97 7.40
N MET A 17 26.14 -4.63 6.24
CA MET A 17 26.88 -4.19 5.04
C MET A 17 26.41 -2.85 4.47
N VAL A 18 25.15 -2.46 4.65
CA VAL A 18 24.67 -1.12 4.27
C VAL A 18 25.09 -0.08 5.31
N LEU A 19 25.08 -0.42 6.59
CA LEU A 19 25.36 0.51 7.69
C LEU A 19 26.86 0.69 7.96
N ASP A 20 27.70 -0.21 7.47
CA ASP A 20 29.15 -0.05 7.47
C ASP A 20 29.59 0.99 6.43
N ASP A 21 28.96 1.00 5.25
CA ASP A 21 29.17 1.98 4.17
C ASP A 21 27.89 2.82 3.92
N ALA A 22 27.35 3.40 4.99
CA ALA A 22 26.04 4.06 4.99
C ALA A 22 25.95 5.25 4.04
N GLU A 23 27.02 6.05 3.95
CA GLU A 23 27.08 7.24 3.09
C GLU A 23 26.96 6.87 1.62
N GLU A 24 27.80 5.95 1.14
CA GLU A 24 27.81 5.51 -0.24
C GLU A 24 26.51 4.79 -0.60
N SER A 25 26.05 3.87 0.27
CA SER A 25 24.81 3.13 0.05
C SER A 25 23.59 4.07 -0.02
N PHE A 26 23.54 5.10 0.82
CA PHE A 26 22.45 6.09 0.81
C PHE A 26 22.54 6.97 -0.43
N ALA A 27 23.73 7.43 -0.82
CA ALA A 27 23.95 8.22 -2.02
C ALA A 27 23.48 7.51 -3.29
N GLN A 28 23.82 6.24 -3.46
CA GLN A 28 23.37 5.44 -4.60
C GLN A 28 21.83 5.36 -4.66
N VAL A 29 21.18 5.10 -3.51
CA VAL A 29 19.71 5.03 -3.45
C VAL A 29 19.08 6.39 -3.78
N MET A 30 19.62 7.48 -3.25
CA MET A 30 19.11 8.83 -3.51
C MET A 30 19.28 9.22 -4.99
N GLU A 31 20.42 8.90 -5.59
CA GLU A 31 20.67 9.13 -7.02
C GLU A 31 19.64 8.38 -7.88
N SER A 32 19.38 7.10 -7.60
CA SER A 32 18.36 6.34 -8.34
C SER A 32 16.94 6.89 -8.13
N LEU A 33 16.59 7.33 -6.92
CA LEU A 33 15.23 7.81 -6.60
C LEU A 33 14.92 9.21 -7.12
N PHE A 34 15.90 10.13 -7.06
CA PHE A 34 15.70 11.55 -7.36
C PHE A 34 16.34 11.99 -8.68
N GLY A 35 17.37 11.28 -9.15
CA GLY A 35 18.03 11.52 -10.43
C GLY A 35 18.64 12.91 -10.58
N ASP A 36 18.82 13.34 -11.82
CA ASP A 36 19.57 14.56 -12.17
C ASP A 36 18.87 15.88 -11.81
N ASN A 37 17.54 15.89 -11.58
CA ASN A 37 16.78 17.13 -11.38
C ASN A 37 15.78 17.08 -10.20
N PRO A 38 16.26 16.91 -8.95
CA PRO A 38 15.42 16.95 -7.76
C PRO A 38 14.85 18.35 -7.53
N ASN A 39 13.65 18.43 -6.93
CA ASN A 39 13.11 19.69 -6.44
C ASN A 39 14.05 20.27 -5.35
N PRO A 40 14.28 21.61 -5.30
CA PRO A 40 15.02 22.27 -4.22
C PRO A 40 14.70 21.79 -2.80
N ASP A 41 13.43 21.49 -2.50
CA ASP A 41 13.04 20.98 -1.18
C ASP A 41 13.53 19.56 -0.92
N ASP A 42 13.53 18.69 -1.93
CA ASP A 42 14.04 17.32 -1.85
C ASP A 42 15.54 17.33 -1.60
N ARG A 43 16.30 18.19 -2.31
CA ARG A 43 17.75 18.35 -2.07
C ARG A 43 18.06 18.80 -0.65
N ARG A 44 17.26 19.73 -0.10
CA ARG A 44 17.45 20.21 1.27
C ARG A 44 17.16 19.12 2.30
N LEU A 45 16.14 18.28 2.05
CA LEU A 45 15.84 17.14 2.90
C LEU A 45 16.95 16.09 2.82
N GLU A 46 17.42 15.80 1.61
CA GLU A 46 18.54 14.89 1.35
C GLU A 46 19.78 15.31 2.14
N THR A 47 20.25 16.56 2.00
CA THR A 47 21.41 17.05 2.76
C THR A 47 21.22 16.89 4.28
N LYS A 48 20.02 17.21 4.78
CA LYS A 48 19.73 17.06 6.22
C LYS A 48 19.75 15.60 6.68
N ILE A 49 19.34 14.66 5.84
CA ILE A 49 19.38 13.23 6.18
C ILE A 49 20.83 12.73 6.13
N PHE A 50 21.59 13.12 5.10
CA PHE A 50 23.02 12.82 4.99
C PHE A 50 23.81 13.30 6.22
N ASP A 51 23.62 14.55 6.64
CA ASP A 51 24.29 15.10 7.84
C ASP A 51 24.01 14.29 9.11
N ARG A 52 22.88 13.56 9.16
CA ARG A 52 22.48 12.74 10.32
C ARG A 52 22.85 11.28 10.18
N ILE A 53 22.98 10.74 8.97
CA ILE A 53 23.27 9.33 8.77
C ILE A 53 24.70 8.96 9.19
N GLU A 54 25.61 9.92 9.18
CA GLU A 54 26.98 9.77 9.68
C GLU A 54 27.07 9.76 11.21
N GLU A 55 26.03 10.20 11.92
CA GLU A 55 26.07 10.26 13.37
C GLU A 55 26.13 8.85 13.97
N THR A 56 27.18 8.61 14.77
CA THR A 56 27.37 7.31 15.43
C THR A 56 26.16 6.88 16.26
N LEU A 57 25.43 7.83 16.86
CA LEU A 57 24.22 7.53 17.61
C LEU A 57 23.09 7.03 16.71
N VAL A 58 22.92 7.64 15.53
CA VAL A 58 21.93 7.23 14.53
C VAL A 58 22.25 5.85 14.01
N LEU A 59 23.49 5.60 13.57
CA LEU A 59 23.92 4.28 13.09
C LEU A 59 23.78 3.18 14.15
N LYS A 60 24.14 3.47 15.42
CA LYS A 60 23.92 2.54 16.53
C LYS A 60 22.43 2.24 16.73
N ARG A 61 21.57 3.26 16.62
CA ARG A 61 20.13 3.07 16.78
C ARG A 61 19.53 2.28 15.62
N LEU A 62 19.95 2.55 14.38
CA LEU A 62 19.55 1.78 13.20
C LEU A 62 19.97 0.32 13.31
N ARG A 63 21.22 0.02 13.70
CA ARG A 63 21.67 -1.36 13.94
C ARG A 63 20.80 -2.07 14.99
N LYS A 64 20.45 -1.39 16.08
CA LYS A 64 19.54 -1.95 17.09
C LYS A 64 18.13 -2.21 16.54
N LEU A 65 17.61 -1.37 15.63
CA LEU A 65 16.31 -1.61 14.98
C LEU A 65 16.38 -2.79 14.00
N VAL A 66 17.52 -2.96 13.32
CA VAL A 66 17.74 -4.09 12.42
C VAL A 66 17.68 -5.43 13.16
N GLU A 67 18.19 -5.49 14.40
CA GLU A 67 18.12 -6.71 15.22
C GLU A 67 16.69 -7.17 15.48
N GLU A 68 15.74 -6.24 15.61
CA GLU A 68 14.32 -6.55 15.84
C GLU A 68 13.65 -7.23 14.63
N PHE A 69 14.21 -7.15 13.42
CA PHE A 69 13.68 -7.87 12.26
C PHE A 69 13.92 -9.38 12.34
N GLU A 70 15.03 -9.82 12.93
CA GLU A 70 15.36 -11.26 13.05
C GLU A 70 14.98 -11.83 14.41
N ASN A 71 15.22 -11.07 15.47
CA ASN A 71 14.99 -11.50 16.85
C ASN A 71 14.20 -10.40 17.58
N PRO A 72 12.91 -10.21 17.23
CA PRO A 72 12.08 -9.22 17.90
C PRO A 72 12.01 -9.53 19.39
N ASP A 73 12.18 -8.52 20.24
CA ASP A 73 11.92 -8.66 21.68
C ASP A 73 10.43 -9.00 21.87
N PRO A 74 10.09 -10.21 22.36
CA PRO A 74 8.70 -10.64 22.47
C PRO A 74 7.87 -9.75 23.40
N GLU A 75 8.47 -9.18 24.44
CA GLU A 75 7.77 -8.34 25.40
C GLU A 75 7.46 -6.97 24.77
N PHE A 76 8.46 -6.35 24.15
CA PHE A 76 8.30 -5.07 23.46
C PHE A 76 7.33 -5.20 22.27
N TYR A 77 7.51 -6.23 21.45
CA TYR A 77 6.63 -6.51 20.30
C TYR A 77 5.19 -6.75 20.73
N SER A 78 4.97 -7.56 21.78
CA SER A 78 3.62 -7.80 22.32
C SER A 78 2.97 -6.53 22.85
N LYS A 79 3.75 -5.66 23.49
CA LYS A 79 3.26 -4.36 23.97
C LYS A 79 2.87 -3.46 22.81
N TRP A 80 3.76 -3.29 21.83
CA TRP A 80 3.50 -2.50 20.63
C TRP A 80 2.29 -3.01 19.85
N LEU A 81 2.15 -4.33 19.68
CA LEU A 81 1.02 -4.93 18.98
C LEU A 81 -0.31 -4.65 19.69
N ARG A 82 -0.34 -4.79 21.03
CA ARG A 82 -1.53 -4.46 21.83
C ARG A 82 -1.88 -2.98 21.72
N GLU A 83 -0.90 -2.08 21.86
CA GLU A 83 -1.11 -0.64 21.74
C GLU A 83 -1.63 -0.27 20.34
N THR A 84 -1.07 -0.88 19.29
CA THR A 84 -1.50 -0.66 17.90
C THR A 84 -2.92 -1.15 17.67
N LEU A 85 -3.23 -2.40 18.07
CA LEU A 85 -4.57 -2.98 17.94
C LEU A 85 -5.60 -2.13 18.69
N HIS A 86 -5.30 -1.72 19.92
CA HIS A 86 -6.18 -0.86 20.69
C HIS A 86 -6.37 0.52 20.07
N GLY A 87 -5.31 1.12 19.52
CA GLY A 87 -5.41 2.37 18.78
C GLY A 87 -6.32 2.24 17.56
N THR A 88 -6.16 1.18 16.77
CA THR A 88 -7.04 0.88 15.62
C THR A 88 -8.49 0.67 16.05
N LEU A 89 -8.73 -0.07 17.14
CA LEU A 89 -10.08 -0.29 17.67
C LEU A 89 -10.70 1.00 18.24
N ALA A 90 -9.91 1.84 18.90
CA ALA A 90 -10.36 3.12 19.42
C ALA A 90 -10.83 4.05 18.30
N GLU A 91 -10.04 4.12 17.22
CA GLU A 91 -10.41 4.89 16.04
C GLU A 91 -11.61 4.30 15.31
N ALA A 92 -11.67 2.97 15.16
CA ALA A 92 -12.82 2.32 14.56
C ALA A 92 -14.11 2.57 15.35
N LEU A 93 -14.03 2.56 16.69
CA LEU A 93 -15.15 2.90 17.56
C LEU A 93 -15.56 4.37 17.44
N LEU A 94 -14.59 5.28 17.36
CA LEU A 94 -14.85 6.70 17.12
C LEU A 94 -15.62 6.92 15.81
N GLN A 95 -15.13 6.35 14.71
CA GLN A 95 -15.80 6.43 13.41
C GLN A 95 -17.20 5.80 13.46
N ALA A 96 -17.36 4.67 14.17
CA ALA A 96 -18.66 4.04 14.34
C ALA A 96 -19.64 4.95 15.10
N CYS A 97 -19.20 5.63 16.17
CA CYS A 97 -19.98 6.61 16.92
C CYS A 97 -20.38 7.80 16.04
N ILE A 98 -19.45 8.33 15.24
CA ILE A 98 -19.68 9.43 14.29
C ILE A 98 -20.75 9.06 13.26
N ASN A 99 -20.65 7.86 12.68
CA ASN A 99 -21.59 7.35 11.68
C ASN A 99 -23.01 7.10 12.23
N VAL A 100 -23.12 6.79 13.52
CA VAL A 100 -24.41 6.60 14.22
C VAL A 100 -24.99 7.92 14.70
N ALA A 101 -24.14 8.91 15.01
CA ALA A 101 -24.60 10.22 15.45
C ALA A 101 -25.48 10.89 14.37
N SER A 102 -26.45 11.69 14.81
CA SER A 102 -27.31 12.44 13.91
C SER A 102 -26.47 13.29 12.93
N PRO A 103 -26.84 13.40 11.64
CA PRO A 103 -26.13 14.24 10.66
C PRO A 103 -26.03 15.73 11.04
N GLN A 104 -26.78 16.16 12.06
CA GLN A 104 -26.81 17.53 12.57
C GLN A 104 -25.77 17.77 13.67
N ALA A 105 -25.11 16.72 14.17
CA ALA A 105 -24.11 16.81 15.21
C ALA A 105 -22.74 17.19 14.60
N SER A 106 -22.06 18.17 15.19
CA SER A 106 -20.72 18.58 14.76
C SER A 106 -19.69 17.58 15.28
N THR A 107 -19.32 16.61 14.46
CA THR A 107 -18.47 15.48 14.85
C THR A 107 -16.98 15.81 14.94
N ASP A 108 -16.56 16.98 14.43
CA ASP A 108 -15.17 17.44 14.40
C ASP A 108 -14.53 17.63 15.79
N THR A 109 -15.34 17.61 16.85
CA THR A 109 -14.91 17.84 18.23
C THR A 109 -14.79 16.54 19.04
N VAL A 110 -15.22 15.41 18.47
CA VAL A 110 -15.17 14.10 19.15
C VAL A 110 -13.80 13.47 18.94
N ILE A 111 -13.18 13.03 20.03
CA ILE A 111 -11.88 12.36 20.02
C ILE A 111 -11.96 11.02 20.74
N SER A 112 -11.05 10.12 20.39
CA SER A 112 -10.84 8.86 21.11
C SER A 112 -9.52 8.88 21.86
N ASP A 113 -9.57 8.46 23.12
CA ASP A 113 -8.40 8.28 23.96
C ASP A 113 -8.32 6.82 24.42
N PHE A 114 -7.15 6.23 24.24
CA PHE A 114 -6.84 4.90 24.73
C PHE A 114 -5.96 4.98 25.99
N ILE A 115 -6.25 4.16 26.99
CA ILE A 115 -5.45 4.05 28.23
C ILE A 115 -4.65 2.74 28.21
N PRO A 116 -3.32 2.77 27.98
CA PRO A 116 -2.48 1.57 27.80
C PRO A 116 -2.38 0.62 28.99
N SER A 117 -2.71 1.07 30.19
CA SER A 117 -2.48 0.33 31.43
C SER A 117 -3.63 -0.57 31.87
N ASP A 118 -4.67 -0.76 31.05
CA ASP A 118 -5.80 -1.62 31.39
C ASP A 118 -5.69 -2.99 30.74
N GLU A 119 -5.71 -4.06 31.55
CA GLU A 119 -5.80 -5.44 31.07
C GLU A 119 -7.05 -5.69 30.21
N ASN A 120 -8.09 -4.88 30.39
CA ASN A 120 -9.36 -5.00 29.67
C ASN A 120 -9.51 -4.02 28.48
N GLY A 121 -8.50 -3.20 28.19
CA GLY A 121 -8.51 -2.27 27.04
C GLY A 121 -9.70 -1.29 27.04
N ARG A 122 -9.59 -0.15 27.73
CA ARG A 122 -10.64 0.88 27.74
C ARG A 122 -10.40 1.95 26.67
N VAL A 123 -11.45 2.24 25.91
CA VAL A 123 -11.52 3.38 24.98
C VAL A 123 -12.46 4.43 25.56
N TRP A 124 -11.99 5.67 25.63
CA TRP A 124 -12.78 6.82 26.03
C TRP A 124 -13.13 7.61 24.78
N ILE A 125 -14.41 7.91 24.60
CA ILE A 125 -14.88 8.83 23.55
C ILE A 125 -15.31 10.12 24.24
N THR A 126 -14.69 11.24 23.89
CA THR A 126 -14.90 12.53 24.55
C THR A 126 -15.13 13.65 23.54
N GLU A 127 -15.77 14.74 23.98
CA GLU A 127 -15.91 15.98 23.21
C GLU A 127 -14.92 17.02 23.74
N THR A 128 -14.16 17.64 22.84
CA THR A 128 -13.20 18.71 23.17
C THR A 128 -13.87 20.04 23.50
N THR A 129 -15.17 20.17 23.20
CA THR A 129 -15.92 21.41 23.40
C THR A 129 -16.52 21.48 24.80
N VAL A 130 -16.14 22.49 25.56
CA VAL A 130 -16.69 22.73 26.89
C VAL A 130 -18.10 23.33 26.76
N GLY A 131 -19.12 22.60 27.21
CA GLY A 131 -20.50 23.09 27.30
C GLY A 131 -21.45 22.66 26.17
N GLY A 132 -20.97 21.89 25.19
CA GLY A 132 -21.81 21.22 24.21
C GLY A 132 -21.56 19.73 24.27
N ALA A 133 -22.35 18.98 25.03
CA ALA A 133 -22.39 17.51 24.94
C ALA A 133 -23.38 17.11 23.83
N GLY A 134 -23.23 17.68 22.64
CA GLY A 134 -24.21 17.54 21.58
C GLY A 134 -24.12 16.17 20.94
N VAL A 135 -22.89 15.75 20.65
CA VAL A 135 -22.61 14.54 19.86
C VAL A 135 -22.67 13.30 20.75
N ILE A 136 -22.06 13.34 21.94
CA ILE A 136 -22.07 12.22 22.90
C ILE A 136 -23.49 11.99 23.41
N GLN A 137 -24.28 13.04 23.67
CA GLN A 137 -25.68 12.88 24.07
C GLN A 137 -26.54 12.36 22.92
N ALA A 138 -26.36 12.88 21.70
CA ALA A 138 -27.07 12.37 20.52
C ALA A 138 -26.75 10.87 20.30
N PHE A 139 -25.48 10.51 20.37
CA PHE A 139 -25.03 9.12 20.32
C PHE A 139 -25.65 8.27 21.43
N ALA A 140 -25.60 8.72 22.70
CA ALA A 140 -26.16 7.99 23.83
C ALA A 140 -27.68 7.76 23.68
N ASN A 141 -28.40 8.74 23.12
CA ASN A 141 -29.82 8.61 22.82
C ASN A 141 -30.05 7.56 21.72
N THR A 142 -29.35 7.68 20.58
CA THR A 142 -29.46 6.73 19.47
C THR A 142 -29.07 5.31 19.89
N PHE A 143 -28.02 5.17 20.71
CA PHE A 143 -27.61 3.89 21.25
C PHE A 143 -28.65 3.30 22.21
N SER A 144 -29.31 4.12 23.03
CA SER A 144 -30.38 3.66 23.93
C SER A 144 -31.61 3.18 23.16
N GLU A 145 -31.91 3.81 22.02
CA GLU A 145 -33.03 3.43 21.15
C GLU A 145 -32.72 2.19 20.30
N GLU A 146 -31.53 2.13 19.69
CA GLU A 146 -31.12 1.02 18.84
C GLU A 146 -29.63 0.64 19.07
N PRO A 147 -29.31 -0.17 20.10
CA PRO A 147 -27.93 -0.53 20.41
C PRO A 147 -27.19 -1.26 19.28
N ARG A 148 -27.93 -1.98 18.42
CA ARG A 148 -27.38 -2.72 17.27
C ARG A 148 -26.84 -1.80 16.17
N SER A 149 -27.25 -0.53 16.13
CA SER A 149 -26.73 0.44 15.17
C SER A 149 -25.22 0.63 15.32
N LEU A 150 -24.72 0.73 16.57
CA LEU A 150 -23.30 0.86 16.87
C LEU A 150 -22.51 -0.36 16.37
N PHE A 151 -22.95 -1.57 16.69
CA PHE A 151 -22.21 -2.77 16.28
C PHE A 151 -22.18 -2.93 14.76
N ARG A 152 -23.30 -2.66 14.07
CA ARG A 152 -23.32 -2.66 12.59
C ARG A 152 -22.39 -1.58 12.00
N SER A 153 -22.35 -0.40 12.62
CA SER A 153 -21.48 0.69 12.21
C SER A 153 -20.01 0.33 12.41
N LEU A 154 -19.68 -0.28 13.55
CA LEU A 154 -18.33 -0.77 13.86
C LEU A 154 -17.89 -1.89 12.91
N GLU A 155 -18.77 -2.86 12.64
CA GLU A 155 -18.54 -3.90 11.64
C GLU A 155 -18.30 -3.30 10.26
N ALA A 156 -19.06 -2.29 9.86
CA ALA A 156 -18.88 -1.60 8.59
C ALA A 156 -17.57 -0.79 8.52
N THR A 157 -17.15 -0.16 9.62
CA THR A 157 -15.86 0.56 9.70
C THR A 157 -14.67 -0.38 9.64
N LEU A 158 -14.78 -1.58 10.22
CA LEU A 158 -13.74 -2.61 10.19
C LEU A 158 -13.79 -3.48 8.93
N ALA A 159 -14.83 -3.35 8.11
CA ALA A 159 -14.93 -4.05 6.85
C ALA A 159 -13.84 -3.54 5.88
N PRO A 160 -13.36 -4.39 4.96
CA PRO A 160 -12.41 -3.97 3.94
C PRO A 160 -12.94 -2.77 3.15
N SER A 161 -12.10 -1.76 3.03
CA SER A 161 -12.36 -0.57 2.23
C SER A 161 -12.44 -0.90 0.74
N ASP A 162 -13.03 0.01 -0.04
CA ASP A 162 -13.06 -0.08 -1.52
C ASP A 162 -11.65 -0.20 -2.14
N ILE A 163 -10.63 0.34 -1.47
CA ILE A 163 -9.24 0.27 -1.92
C ILE A 163 -8.67 -1.13 -1.69
N GLU A 164 -8.90 -1.72 -0.52
CA GLU A 164 -8.44 -3.09 -0.19
C GLU A 164 -9.14 -4.14 -1.07
N LEU A 165 -10.46 -4.00 -1.27
CA LEU A 165 -11.22 -4.85 -2.19
C LEU A 165 -10.69 -4.71 -3.63
N SER A 166 -10.47 -3.48 -4.09
CA SER A 166 -9.89 -3.23 -5.41
C SER A 166 -8.48 -3.83 -5.56
N CYS A 167 -7.64 -3.75 -4.52
CA CYS A 167 -6.30 -4.33 -4.52
C CYS A 167 -6.33 -5.86 -4.77
N SER A 168 -7.20 -6.57 -4.04
CA SER A 168 -7.39 -8.02 -4.23
C SER A 168 -7.96 -8.34 -5.61
N GLY A 169 -8.96 -7.58 -6.07
CA GLY A 169 -9.57 -7.74 -7.39
C GLY A 169 -8.61 -7.48 -8.55
N LEU A 170 -7.69 -6.52 -8.41
CA LEU A 170 -6.65 -6.23 -9.41
C LEU A 170 -5.67 -7.39 -9.55
N ARG A 171 -5.27 -8.04 -8.45
CA ARG A 171 -4.40 -9.22 -8.52
C ARG A 171 -5.08 -10.37 -9.24
N GLN A 172 -6.32 -10.66 -8.87
CA GLN A 172 -7.11 -11.71 -9.54
C GLN A 172 -7.29 -11.39 -11.03
N PHE A 173 -7.57 -10.13 -11.37
CA PHE A 173 -7.64 -9.66 -12.74
C PHE A 173 -6.32 -9.91 -13.51
N VAL A 174 -5.16 -9.61 -12.92
CA VAL A 174 -3.86 -9.88 -13.57
C VAL A 174 -3.63 -11.37 -13.79
N SER A 175 -3.99 -12.22 -12.83
CA SER A 175 -3.91 -13.69 -12.99
C SER A 175 -4.77 -14.14 -14.17
N LEU A 176 -6.04 -13.71 -14.23
CA LEU A 176 -6.94 -14.04 -15.33
C LEU A 176 -6.45 -13.48 -16.67
N ALA A 177 -5.89 -12.26 -16.70
CA ALA A 177 -5.30 -11.69 -17.91
C ALA A 177 -4.10 -12.51 -18.42
N CYS A 178 -3.42 -13.27 -17.56
CA CYS A 178 -2.29 -14.13 -17.93
C CYS A 178 -2.70 -15.58 -18.25
N GLU A 179 -3.79 -16.08 -17.65
CA GLU A 179 -4.12 -17.52 -17.64
C GLU A 179 -5.42 -17.86 -18.39
N ASP A 180 -6.40 -16.95 -18.42
CA ASP A 180 -7.74 -17.20 -18.95
C ASP A 180 -7.90 -16.63 -20.37
N GLU A 181 -8.12 -17.51 -21.35
CA GLU A 181 -8.21 -17.14 -22.77
C GLU A 181 -9.42 -16.24 -23.08
N GLU A 182 -10.54 -16.38 -22.38
CA GLU A 182 -11.71 -15.51 -22.58
C GLU A 182 -11.40 -14.07 -22.17
N VAL A 183 -10.80 -13.91 -20.99
CA VAL A 183 -10.39 -12.60 -20.47
C VAL A 183 -9.30 -11.97 -21.33
N LYS A 184 -8.30 -12.75 -21.78
CA LYS A 184 -7.26 -12.28 -22.71
C LYS A 184 -7.83 -11.72 -24.00
N ASN A 185 -8.76 -12.44 -24.62
CA ASN A 185 -9.39 -12.02 -25.88
C ASN A 185 -10.16 -10.71 -25.69
N LEU A 186 -10.95 -10.59 -24.61
CA LEU A 186 -11.67 -9.36 -24.29
C LEU A 186 -10.74 -8.17 -24.04
N ILE A 187 -9.62 -8.37 -23.33
CA ILE A 187 -8.61 -7.34 -23.09
C ILE A 187 -7.95 -6.90 -24.41
N SER A 188 -7.55 -7.86 -25.24
CA SER A 188 -6.93 -7.60 -26.55
C SER A 188 -7.86 -6.82 -27.48
N ASP A 189 -9.13 -7.21 -27.53
CA ASP A 189 -10.17 -6.50 -28.29
C ASP A 189 -10.37 -5.09 -27.75
N LEU A 190 -10.44 -4.91 -26.42
CA LEU A 190 -10.56 -3.60 -25.80
C LEU A 190 -9.38 -2.68 -26.14
N ARG A 191 -8.16 -3.19 -26.16
CA ARG A 191 -6.95 -2.42 -26.49
C ARG A 191 -6.83 -2.06 -27.97
N SER A 192 -7.41 -2.89 -28.85
CA SER A 192 -7.32 -2.73 -30.30
C SER A 192 -8.50 -1.95 -30.91
N ASN A 193 -9.65 -1.88 -30.23
CA ASN A 193 -10.84 -1.17 -30.73
C ASN A 193 -10.80 0.33 -30.41
N ASN A 194 -10.93 1.15 -31.46
CA ASN A 194 -11.04 2.61 -31.35
C ASN A 194 -12.49 3.13 -31.41
N ASP A 195 -13.48 2.26 -31.66
CA ASP A 195 -14.90 2.63 -31.65
C ASP A 195 -15.43 2.71 -30.22
N HIS A 196 -15.92 3.90 -29.86
CA HIS A 196 -16.47 4.18 -28.55
C HIS A 196 -17.65 3.28 -28.17
N LYS A 197 -18.58 3.03 -29.08
CA LYS A 197 -19.78 2.23 -28.78
C LYS A 197 -19.40 0.78 -28.52
N LYS A 198 -18.60 0.21 -29.41
CA LYS A 198 -18.10 -1.17 -29.28
C LYS A 198 -17.24 -1.36 -28.02
N ARG A 199 -16.47 -0.34 -27.63
CA ARG A 199 -15.68 -0.38 -26.38
C ARG A 199 -16.57 -0.43 -25.13
N ILE A 200 -17.71 0.28 -25.11
CA ILE A 200 -18.67 0.21 -23.99
C ILE A 200 -19.24 -1.20 -23.87
N ASP A 201 -19.63 -1.81 -25.00
CA ASP A 201 -20.20 -3.16 -25.02
C ASP A 201 -19.17 -4.19 -24.52
N LEU A 202 -17.94 -4.14 -25.03
CA LEU A 202 -16.83 -5.00 -24.60
C LEU A 202 -16.46 -4.81 -23.11
N LEU A 203 -16.51 -3.57 -22.59
CA LEU A 203 -16.27 -3.32 -21.17
C LEU A 203 -17.36 -3.95 -20.31
N SER A 204 -18.62 -3.84 -20.74
CA SER A 204 -19.74 -4.48 -20.05
C SER A 204 -19.57 -5.99 -20.03
N GLU A 205 -19.20 -6.59 -21.16
CA GLU A 205 -18.91 -8.02 -21.27
C GLU A 205 -17.76 -8.45 -20.35
N LEU A 206 -16.61 -7.75 -20.39
CA LEU A 206 -15.48 -8.00 -19.50
C LEU A 206 -15.90 -8.00 -18.03
N TYR A 207 -16.65 -6.99 -17.58
CA TYR A 207 -17.08 -6.94 -16.17
C TYR A 207 -18.06 -8.06 -15.79
N GLN A 208 -18.90 -8.52 -16.72
CA GLN A 208 -19.75 -9.68 -16.45
C GLN A 208 -18.92 -10.96 -16.35
N THR A 209 -17.97 -11.17 -17.26
CA THR A 209 -17.04 -12.30 -17.21
C THR A 209 -16.25 -12.30 -15.89
N LEU A 210 -15.69 -11.16 -15.47
CA LEU A 210 -14.98 -11.06 -14.19
C LEU A 210 -15.86 -11.40 -12.98
N LYS A 211 -17.12 -10.97 -12.97
CA LYS A 211 -18.09 -11.35 -11.91
C LYS A 211 -18.37 -12.84 -11.89
N ILE A 212 -18.55 -13.46 -13.06
CA ILE A 212 -18.77 -14.91 -13.18
C ILE A 212 -17.55 -15.68 -12.66
N LYS A 213 -16.35 -15.13 -12.87
CA LYS A 213 -15.07 -15.69 -12.36
C LYS A 213 -14.81 -15.37 -10.88
N GLY A 214 -15.76 -14.73 -10.18
CA GLY A 214 -15.71 -14.51 -8.73
C GLY A 214 -15.07 -13.19 -8.28
N ILE A 215 -14.75 -12.27 -9.19
CA ILE A 215 -14.22 -10.95 -8.85
C ILE A 215 -15.37 -9.99 -8.55
N ASP A 216 -15.33 -9.33 -7.40
CA ASP A 216 -16.25 -8.22 -7.13
C ASP A 216 -15.82 -6.97 -7.90
N VAL A 217 -16.60 -6.63 -8.92
CA VAL A 217 -16.31 -5.51 -9.83
C VAL A 217 -16.88 -4.20 -9.29
N SER A 218 -16.28 -3.72 -8.22
CA SER A 218 -16.56 -2.41 -7.59
C SER A 218 -16.20 -1.24 -8.52
N PHE A 219 -16.69 -0.04 -8.21
CA PHE A 219 -16.35 1.16 -8.98
C PHE A 219 -14.84 1.46 -8.97
N SER A 220 -14.20 1.34 -7.80
CA SER A 220 -12.75 1.51 -7.63
C SER A 220 -11.95 0.55 -8.51
N LEU A 221 -12.38 -0.72 -8.58
CA LEU A 221 -11.74 -1.72 -9.44
C LEU A 221 -11.89 -1.37 -10.92
N LYS A 222 -13.09 -0.97 -11.37
CA LYS A 222 -13.32 -0.54 -12.76
C LYS A 222 -12.41 0.61 -13.17
N VAL A 223 -12.32 1.65 -12.33
CA VAL A 223 -11.45 2.80 -12.58
C VAL A 223 -9.99 2.37 -12.68
N SER A 224 -9.55 1.50 -11.77
CA SER A 224 -8.18 0.99 -11.75
C SER A 224 -7.83 0.16 -13.00
N ILE A 225 -8.72 -0.74 -13.42
CA ILE A 225 -8.54 -1.54 -14.65
C ILE A 225 -8.41 -0.63 -15.88
N ASN A 226 -9.31 0.35 -16.03
CA ASN A 226 -9.28 1.25 -17.19
C ASN A 226 -8.04 2.13 -17.25
N THR A 227 -7.62 2.68 -16.10
CA THR A 227 -6.51 3.63 -16.04
C THR A 227 -5.14 2.95 -16.08
N ARG A 228 -5.05 1.65 -15.75
CA ARG A 228 -3.77 0.93 -15.68
C ARG A 228 -3.57 -0.09 -16.78
N PHE A 229 -4.60 -0.85 -17.15
CA PHE A 229 -4.44 -2.04 -18.01
C PHE A 229 -5.03 -1.87 -19.40
N LEU A 230 -6.09 -1.07 -19.53
CA LEU A 230 -6.79 -0.86 -20.81
C LEU A 230 -6.32 0.40 -21.55
N LYS A 231 -5.11 0.88 -21.23
CA LYS A 231 -4.48 1.99 -21.94
C LYS A 231 -4.17 1.58 -23.39
N PRO A 232 -4.34 2.50 -24.35
CA PRO A 232 -3.87 2.28 -25.72
C PRO A 232 -2.37 1.95 -25.73
N LYS A 233 -1.96 1.03 -26.60
CA LYS A 233 -0.56 0.53 -26.77
C LYS A 233 -0.05 -0.44 -25.72
N MET A 234 -0.80 -0.78 -24.68
CA MET A 234 -0.48 -1.96 -23.89
C MET A 234 -0.79 -3.21 -24.70
N ASP A 235 0.06 -4.22 -24.58
CA ASP A 235 -0.03 -5.50 -25.27
C ASP A 235 0.05 -6.64 -24.22
N PRO A 236 -0.14 -7.91 -24.63
CA PRO A 236 -0.07 -9.04 -23.70
C PRO A 236 1.30 -9.22 -22.98
N LYS A 237 2.38 -8.64 -23.51
CA LYS A 237 3.68 -8.67 -22.83
C LYS A 237 3.64 -7.84 -21.55
N TRP A 238 2.90 -6.72 -21.55
CA TRP A 238 2.68 -5.93 -20.33
C TRP A 238 1.93 -6.69 -19.24
N ASP A 239 0.93 -7.51 -19.60
CA ASP A 239 0.19 -8.32 -18.63
C ASP A 239 1.11 -9.36 -17.98
N SER A 240 1.89 -10.05 -18.81
CA SER A 240 2.87 -11.04 -18.36
C SER A 240 3.94 -10.41 -17.46
N PHE A 241 4.42 -9.21 -17.82
CA PHE A 241 5.38 -8.47 -17.02
C PHE A 241 4.80 -8.05 -15.65
N LEU A 242 3.52 -7.63 -15.60
CA LEU A 242 2.85 -7.30 -14.34
C LEU A 242 2.64 -8.53 -13.47
N GLY A 243 2.23 -9.66 -14.05
CA GLY A 243 2.13 -10.93 -13.34
C GLY A 243 3.48 -11.36 -12.76
N TYR A 244 4.56 -11.20 -13.52
CA TYR A 244 5.91 -11.46 -13.05
C TYR A 244 6.30 -10.54 -11.87
N LEU A 245 6.09 -9.23 -11.98
CA LEU A 245 6.40 -8.29 -10.89
C LEU A 245 5.64 -8.62 -9.60
N LEU A 246 4.35 -8.91 -9.68
CA LEU A 246 3.55 -9.28 -8.50
C LEU A 246 4.08 -10.57 -7.85
N THR A 247 4.44 -11.56 -8.67
CA THR A 247 5.03 -12.81 -8.20
C THR A 247 6.39 -12.59 -7.51
N GLN A 248 7.24 -11.74 -8.09
CA GLN A 248 8.53 -11.41 -7.47
C GLN A 248 8.36 -10.66 -6.16
N TRP A 249 7.40 -9.74 -6.08
CA TRP A 249 7.09 -9.04 -4.84
C TRP A 249 6.67 -10.01 -3.74
N ASP A 250 5.77 -10.96 -4.05
CA ASP A 250 5.34 -11.98 -3.09
C ASP A 250 6.52 -12.86 -2.63
N LYS A 251 7.38 -13.30 -3.55
CA LYS A 251 8.59 -14.09 -3.23
C LYS A 251 9.56 -13.34 -2.32
N ILE A 252 9.72 -12.03 -2.52
CA ILE A 252 10.62 -11.21 -1.70
C ILE A 252 10.05 -11.06 -0.29
N GLU A 253 8.76 -10.79 -0.16
CA GLU A 253 8.10 -10.70 1.15
C GLU A 253 8.17 -12.03 1.90
N GLU A 254 7.93 -13.15 1.21
CA GLU A 254 8.05 -14.49 1.80
C GLU A 254 9.49 -14.81 2.22
N LYS A 255 10.48 -14.55 1.34
CA LYS A 255 11.91 -14.78 1.64
C LYS A 255 12.38 -13.97 2.84
N LEU A 256 11.97 -12.71 2.93
CA LEU A 256 12.45 -11.78 3.95
C LEU A 256 11.55 -11.74 5.19
N SER A 257 10.37 -12.35 5.15
CA SER A 257 9.35 -12.33 6.21
C SER A 257 8.96 -10.93 6.68
N ILE A 258 9.03 -9.95 5.78
CA ILE A 258 8.63 -8.56 6.02
C ILE A 258 7.72 -8.08 4.89
N ALA A 259 6.78 -7.20 5.22
CA ALA A 259 6.00 -6.47 4.23
C ALA A 259 6.90 -5.44 3.54
N VAL A 260 6.77 -5.33 2.21
CA VAL A 260 7.53 -4.38 1.39
C VAL A 260 6.53 -3.43 0.75
N GLY A 261 6.66 -2.14 1.05
CA GLY A 261 5.79 -1.11 0.47
C GLY A 261 6.00 -0.92 -1.03
N LEU A 262 5.06 -0.24 -1.69
CA LEU A 262 5.10 -0.04 -3.14
C LEU A 262 6.37 0.69 -3.61
N ARG A 263 6.81 1.70 -2.86
CA ARG A 263 7.97 2.52 -3.24
C ARG A 263 9.25 1.70 -3.13
N GLU A 264 9.37 0.98 -2.03
CA GLU A 264 10.48 0.09 -1.72
C GLU A 264 10.56 -1.03 -2.76
N PHE A 265 9.43 -1.66 -3.08
CA PHE A 265 9.40 -2.70 -4.11
C PHE A 265 9.72 -2.13 -5.49
N SER A 266 9.26 -0.93 -5.84
CA SER A 266 9.55 -0.35 -7.16
C SER A 266 11.04 -0.06 -7.35
N PHE A 267 11.74 0.32 -6.29
CA PHE A 267 13.20 0.43 -6.27
C PHE A 267 13.88 -0.94 -6.32
N VAL A 268 13.39 -1.92 -5.57
CA VAL A 268 13.96 -3.29 -5.59
C VAL A 268 13.77 -3.95 -6.96
N ALA A 269 12.61 -3.76 -7.59
CA ALA A 269 12.24 -4.39 -8.84
C ALA A 269 13.20 -4.04 -9.98
N ILE A 270 13.69 -2.80 -10.07
CA ILE A 270 14.64 -2.42 -11.13
C ILE A 270 16.01 -3.14 -11.01
N ASN A 271 16.34 -3.63 -9.80
CA ASN A 271 17.57 -4.37 -9.52
C ASN A 271 17.38 -5.89 -9.67
N LEU A 272 16.15 -6.37 -9.88
CA LEU A 272 15.91 -7.78 -10.14
C LEU A 272 16.42 -8.17 -11.53
N PRO A 273 16.93 -9.41 -11.69
CA PRO A 273 17.31 -9.93 -12.98
C PRO A 273 16.18 -9.79 -14.00
N GLU A 274 16.56 -9.38 -15.22
CA GLU A 274 15.67 -9.25 -16.38
C GLU A 274 14.59 -8.16 -16.31
N VAL A 275 14.19 -7.69 -15.12
CA VAL A 275 13.13 -6.65 -14.98
C VAL A 275 13.50 -5.38 -15.73
N ARG A 276 14.73 -4.89 -15.53
CA ARG A 276 15.23 -3.68 -16.19
C ARG A 276 15.19 -3.80 -17.71
N ASN A 277 15.74 -4.90 -18.24
CA ASN A 277 15.82 -5.14 -19.68
C ASN A 277 14.43 -5.32 -20.31
N ASN A 278 13.55 -6.09 -19.67
CA ASN A 278 12.18 -6.31 -20.11
C ASN A 278 11.39 -5.00 -20.12
N LEU A 279 11.55 -4.17 -19.09
CA LEU A 279 10.88 -2.87 -19.02
C LEU A 279 11.38 -1.92 -20.11
N ILE A 280 12.68 -1.89 -20.39
CA ILE A 280 13.25 -1.08 -21.48
C ILE A 280 12.72 -1.57 -22.84
N GLU A 281 12.66 -2.89 -23.08
CA GLU A 281 12.09 -3.46 -24.31
C GLU A 281 10.62 -3.04 -24.49
N LEU A 282 9.83 -3.12 -23.43
CA LEU A 282 8.41 -2.75 -23.44
C LEU A 282 8.17 -1.25 -23.70
N LEU A 283 9.08 -0.40 -23.22
CA LEU A 283 8.99 1.06 -23.41
C LEU A 283 9.46 1.50 -24.81
N GLY A 284 10.28 0.69 -25.49
CA GLY A 284 10.68 0.90 -26.88
C GLY A 284 11.61 2.10 -27.11
N MET A 285 12.33 2.54 -26.09
CA MET A 285 13.28 3.67 -26.15
C MET A 285 14.64 3.27 -25.62
N ASP A 286 15.70 3.71 -26.29
CA ASP A 286 17.06 3.57 -25.81
C ASP A 286 17.32 4.61 -24.70
N HIS A 287 17.63 4.11 -23.50
CA HIS A 287 18.10 4.84 -22.32
C HIS A 287 17.01 5.55 -21.51
N HIS A 288 16.72 4.97 -20.35
CA HIS A 288 15.89 5.55 -19.29
C HIS A 288 16.71 5.63 -18.00
N SER A 289 16.58 6.75 -17.28
CA SER A 289 17.14 6.87 -15.94
C SER A 289 16.42 5.93 -14.97
N ASP A 290 17.12 5.50 -13.92
CA ASP A 290 16.54 4.67 -12.85
C ASP A 290 15.28 5.29 -12.27
N THR A 291 15.30 6.61 -12.04
CA THR A 291 14.15 7.36 -11.55
C THR A 291 12.93 7.21 -12.45
N TYR A 292 13.11 7.21 -13.78
CA TYR A 292 12.02 7.02 -14.72
C TYR A 292 11.48 5.59 -14.68
N LEU A 293 12.36 4.58 -14.60
CA LEU A 293 11.96 3.18 -14.51
C LEU A 293 11.20 2.90 -13.19
N ILE A 294 11.70 3.39 -12.06
CA ILE A 294 11.06 3.25 -10.74
C ILE A 294 9.67 3.90 -10.74
N LYS A 295 9.55 5.11 -11.29
CA LYS A 295 8.25 5.81 -11.41
C LYS A 295 7.30 5.06 -12.33
N THR A 296 7.80 4.45 -13.40
CA THR A 296 7.00 3.64 -14.32
C THR A 296 6.47 2.39 -13.61
N ILE A 297 7.30 1.65 -12.89
CA ILE A 297 6.87 0.49 -12.08
C ILE A 297 5.86 0.92 -11.01
N SER A 298 6.13 2.02 -10.30
CA SER A 298 5.22 2.57 -9.29
C SER A 298 3.86 2.97 -9.86
N ALA A 299 3.82 3.48 -11.10
CA ALA A 299 2.59 3.87 -11.78
C ALA A 299 1.80 2.69 -12.35
N LEU A 300 2.47 1.56 -12.59
CA LEU A 300 1.85 0.32 -13.03
C LEU A 300 1.23 -0.44 -11.86
N LEU A 301 1.97 -0.53 -10.76
CA LEU A 301 1.59 -1.22 -9.53
C LEU A 301 0.76 -0.32 -8.60
N TRP A 302 0.21 -0.92 -7.55
CA TRP A 302 -0.63 -0.22 -6.56
C TRP A 302 -0.16 -0.54 -5.14
N PRO A 303 -0.43 0.36 -4.16
CA PRO A 303 -0.14 0.08 -2.77
C PRO A 303 -0.89 -1.18 -2.33
N ARG A 304 -0.18 -2.03 -1.58
CA ARG A 304 -0.80 -3.10 -0.81
C ARG A 304 -1.38 -2.46 0.46
N GLY A 305 -2.59 -2.87 0.84
CA GLY A 305 -3.18 -2.53 2.13
C GLY A 305 -2.56 -3.39 3.21
#